data_AF-A0A2P6S0E9-F1
#
_entry.id   AF-A0A2P6S0E9-F1
#
_cell.length_a   1.000
_cell.length_b   1.000
_cell.length_c   1.000
_cell.angle_alpha   90.00
_cell.angle_beta   90.00
_cell.angle_gamma   90.00
#
_symmetry.space_group_name_H-M   'P 1'
#
loop_
_entity.id
_entity.type
_entity.pdbx_description
1 polymer ?
#
loop_
_entity_poly.entity_id
_entity_poly.type
_entity_poly.pdbx_seq_one_letter_code
_entity_poly.pdbx_strand_id
1 'polypeptide(L)'
;MKKKARDFFRRSISTFFTRPKITMETSHQHQHQQRYSYNPTLRWNPEVESYLSNAYGPAHFSRISKALTRPSCYSCIRVNTLKSTPDFVIEKLRGILEGVSICKCQVPGLEYLVFVKGSGPHSVDYGCDEDGNVKHPPKEVLVSRKCAEAVLRGAEVYVPGVLACSAHVEKGDEVAVSVSVEQPGAEGGWVVGITRGTILQGAETDPYHFERSGLYIGRGKAMMSRSGIFRAPEGIAVDFSDRVYDLPSFRGVLEGEIFLQNLPSIVTAHALDPQKGDRILDMCAAPGGKTTAIAILMKDEGEIVAADRSHNKVLDIQKLAAEMGLSCITTCRLDALKAVCSRNESDNITNHCCTEDSCDVTIQGSNLLKSEVEKIEVIATERLNAEKDFKKNVTNEKANERIYISRADIRKDMRRKRNGPGRNQSVGGKAEKSKGFAPNSFDRVLLDAPCSALGLRPRLFAGEETVESLRKHAKYQRKMFDQAVQLVRPGGVLVYSTCTINPGENEAVVRYALDTYKFLSLASQNPRIGGPGLVGRFEFPDGYTEEWLRPGQEELVQRFDPSSPLDTIGFFIAKFIVGSKEADLEQSAT
;
A
#
# COMPACT_ATOMS: atom_id res chain seq x y z
N MET A 1 85.52 -27.83 -17.19
CA MET A 1 85.57 -28.80 -16.06
C MET A 1 84.22 -28.68 -15.34
N LYS A 2 83.21 -29.48 -15.70
CA LYS A 2 82.94 -30.84 -15.18
C LYS A 2 82.93 -30.91 -13.64
N LYS A 3 81.73 -31.19 -13.09
CA LYS A 3 81.43 -31.74 -11.76
C LYS A 3 81.91 -30.95 -10.54
N LYS A 4 81.11 -29.96 -10.11
CA LYS A 4 80.73 -29.64 -8.70
C LYS A 4 79.99 -28.30 -8.63
N ALA A 5 78.83 -28.24 -9.27
CA ALA A 5 77.86 -27.14 -9.12
C ALA A 5 76.43 -27.71 -9.09
N ARG A 6 76.29 -28.82 -8.36
CA ARG A 6 75.06 -29.51 -8.01
C ARG A 6 75.33 -29.98 -6.58
N ASP A 7 74.80 -29.25 -5.59
CA ASP A 7 74.59 -29.63 -4.17
C ASP A 7 74.73 -28.52 -3.13
N PHE A 8 74.80 -27.23 -3.50
CA PHE A 8 74.76 -26.16 -2.49
C PHE A 8 73.82 -24.98 -2.81
N PHE A 9 72.77 -25.24 -3.56
CA PHE A 9 71.59 -24.36 -3.68
C PHE A 9 70.30 -25.18 -3.51
N ARG A 10 70.26 -25.94 -2.41
CA ARG A 10 69.13 -26.78 -2.00
C ARG A 10 68.85 -26.61 -0.50
N ARG A 11 68.66 -25.36 -0.07
CA ARG A 11 67.97 -24.96 1.16
C ARG A 11 67.77 -23.44 1.12
N SER A 12 66.55 -23.02 1.39
CA SER A 12 65.98 -21.66 1.25
C SER A 12 65.43 -21.32 -0.14
N ILE A 13 64.16 -20.89 -0.12
CA ILE A 13 63.23 -20.55 -1.22
C ILE A 13 62.42 -21.75 -1.77
N SER A 14 61.48 -22.24 -0.96
CA SER A 14 60.21 -22.82 -1.44
C SER A 14 59.15 -22.80 -0.32
N THR A 15 58.73 -21.61 0.07
CA THR A 15 57.42 -21.39 0.71
C THR A 15 56.57 -20.63 -0.30
N PHE A 16 55.27 -20.92 -0.35
CA PHE A 16 54.27 -20.46 -1.31
C PHE A 16 54.17 -21.29 -2.60
N PHE A 17 53.47 -22.42 -2.52
CA PHE A 17 52.36 -22.82 -3.41
C PHE A 17 52.09 -24.32 -3.19
N THR A 18 51.37 -24.63 -2.12
CA THR A 18 50.62 -25.89 -2.00
C THR A 18 49.18 -25.51 -1.75
N ARG A 19 48.36 -25.63 -2.80
CA ARG A 19 46.90 -25.55 -2.69
C ARG A 19 46.45 -26.62 -1.67
N PRO A 20 45.76 -26.27 -0.58
CA PRO A 20 45.02 -27.28 0.14
C PRO A 20 43.88 -27.72 -0.79
N LYS A 21 43.77 -29.03 -1.05
CA LYS A 21 42.49 -29.63 -1.45
C LYS A 21 41.53 -29.41 -0.28
N ILE A 22 40.86 -28.28 -0.27
CA ILE A 22 39.65 -28.09 0.52
C ILE A 22 38.60 -28.92 -0.21
N THR A 23 38.14 -29.97 0.47
CA THR A 23 37.06 -30.86 0.07
C THR A 23 35.86 -30.02 -0.39
N MET A 24 35.40 -30.21 -1.64
CA MET A 24 34.24 -29.49 -2.18
C MET A 24 32.94 -29.77 -1.38
N GLU A 25 32.92 -30.80 -0.53
CA GLU A 25 31.75 -31.18 0.28
C GLU A 25 31.44 -30.21 1.43
N THR A 26 32.43 -29.50 1.99
CA THR A 26 32.20 -28.60 3.15
C THR A 26 31.69 -27.21 2.76
N SER A 27 31.79 -26.80 1.49
CA SER A 27 31.19 -25.55 0.99
C SER A 27 29.71 -25.67 0.64
N HIS A 28 29.22 -26.88 0.33
CA HIS A 28 27.82 -27.13 -0.03
C HIS A 28 26.92 -27.24 1.21
N GLN A 29 27.42 -27.78 2.32
CA GLN A 29 26.65 -27.95 3.57
C GLN A 29 26.24 -26.62 4.23
N HIS A 30 27.10 -25.60 4.20
CA HIS A 30 26.75 -24.26 4.71
C HIS A 30 25.72 -23.50 3.85
N GLN A 31 25.53 -23.88 2.58
CA GLN A 31 24.63 -23.19 1.65
C GLN A 31 23.16 -23.63 1.80
N HIS A 32 22.90 -24.90 2.19
CA HIS A 32 21.54 -25.43 2.31
C HIS A 32 20.78 -24.90 3.53
N GLN A 33 21.44 -24.74 4.69
CA GLN A 33 20.84 -24.14 5.89
C GLN A 33 20.48 -22.64 5.69
N GLN A 34 21.21 -21.95 4.81
CA GLN A 34 20.90 -20.56 4.43
C GLN A 34 19.72 -20.45 3.45
N ARG A 35 19.44 -21.50 2.66
CA ARG A 35 18.36 -21.48 1.66
C ARG A 35 16.99 -21.33 2.32
N TYR A 36 16.64 -22.27 3.20
CA TYR A 36 15.34 -22.32 3.89
C TYR A 36 15.33 -21.41 5.12
N SER A 37 15.56 -20.13 4.88
CA SER A 37 15.58 -19.10 5.92
C SER A 37 14.81 -17.87 5.48
N TYR A 38 14.58 -16.96 6.43
CA TYR A 38 14.09 -15.62 6.16
C TYR A 38 15.17 -14.60 6.47
N ASN A 39 15.90 -14.18 5.45
CA ASN A 39 16.93 -13.15 5.52
C ASN A 39 16.86 -12.22 4.30
N PRO A 40 15.72 -11.53 4.09
CA PRO A 40 15.56 -10.64 2.94
C PRO A 40 16.56 -9.48 3.00
N THR A 41 17.15 -9.17 1.86
CA THR A 41 18.00 -7.99 1.67
C THR A 41 17.33 -7.06 0.67
N LEU A 42 17.05 -5.82 1.07
CA LEU A 42 16.54 -4.81 0.15
C LEU A 42 17.65 -4.35 -0.80
N ARG A 43 17.46 -4.63 -2.08
CA ARG A 43 18.29 -4.07 -3.15
C ARG A 43 17.68 -2.75 -3.60
N TRP A 44 18.37 -1.67 -3.30
CA TRP A 44 18.02 -0.33 -3.74
C TRP A 44 18.65 -0.01 -5.09
N ASN A 45 18.07 0.95 -5.82
CA ASN A 45 18.81 1.61 -6.88
C ASN A 45 20.03 2.35 -6.28
N PRO A 46 21.25 2.21 -6.83
CA PRO A 46 22.46 2.80 -6.23
C PRO A 46 22.40 4.32 -6.02
N GLU A 47 21.77 5.06 -6.94
CA GLU A 47 21.62 6.51 -6.81
C GLU A 47 20.63 6.87 -5.70
N VAL A 48 19.54 6.10 -5.58
CA VAL A 48 18.56 6.27 -4.50
C VAL A 48 19.17 5.90 -3.15
N GLU A 49 19.93 4.81 -3.08
CA GLU A 49 20.66 4.41 -1.86
C GLU A 49 21.65 5.48 -1.44
N SER A 50 22.42 6.05 -2.38
CA SER A 50 23.36 7.14 -2.09
C SER A 50 22.62 8.37 -1.59
N TYR A 51 21.54 8.79 -2.26
CA TYR A 51 20.72 9.92 -1.85
C TYR A 51 20.14 9.75 -0.43
N LEU A 52 19.52 8.61 -0.14
CA LEU A 52 18.95 8.34 1.18
C LEU A 52 20.04 8.15 2.24
N SER A 53 21.16 7.53 1.91
CA SER A 53 22.31 7.40 2.83
C SER A 53 22.91 8.75 3.21
N ASN A 54 22.95 9.71 2.28
CA ASN A 54 23.35 11.08 2.57
C ASN A 54 22.31 11.81 3.44
N ALA A 55 21.02 11.58 3.20
CA ALA A 55 19.95 12.22 3.97
C ALA A 55 19.87 11.76 5.44
N TYR A 56 20.02 10.46 5.70
CA TYR A 56 19.90 9.88 7.04
C TYR A 56 21.25 9.64 7.74
N GLY A 57 22.33 9.55 6.97
CA GLY A 57 23.57 8.93 7.37
C GLY A 57 23.59 7.42 7.05
N PRO A 58 24.72 6.86 6.57
CA PRO A 58 24.78 5.47 6.09
C PRO A 58 24.36 4.42 7.13
N ALA A 59 24.83 4.58 8.37
CA ALA A 59 24.51 3.64 9.45
C ALA A 59 23.02 3.66 9.82
N HIS A 60 22.38 4.83 9.78
CA HIS A 60 20.95 4.98 10.07
C HIS A 60 20.11 4.42 8.93
N PHE A 61 20.45 4.77 7.68
CA PHE A 61 19.75 4.25 6.52
C PHE A 61 19.84 2.72 6.39
N SER A 62 20.97 2.12 6.78
CA SER A 62 21.12 0.66 6.87
C SER A 62 20.13 0.04 7.87
N ARG A 63 19.95 0.66 9.05
CA ARG A 63 18.94 0.21 10.03
C ARG A 63 17.52 0.37 9.50
N ILE A 64 17.22 1.48 8.83
CA ILE A 64 15.92 1.71 8.17
C ILE A 64 15.66 0.60 7.14
N SER A 65 16.62 0.34 6.25
CA SER A 65 16.53 -0.71 5.23
C SER A 65 16.27 -2.09 5.84
N LYS A 66 16.96 -2.44 6.93
CA LYS A 66 16.73 -3.70 7.64
C LYS A 66 15.35 -3.74 8.33
N ALA A 67 14.88 -2.62 8.87
CA ALA A 67 13.56 -2.57 9.49
C ALA A 67 12.43 -2.65 8.47
N LEU A 68 12.63 -2.13 7.26
CA LEU A 68 11.64 -2.19 6.18
C LEU A 68 11.33 -3.63 5.74
N THR A 69 12.27 -4.57 5.85
CA THR A 69 12.06 -5.97 5.42
C THR A 69 11.19 -6.80 6.36
N ARG A 70 10.85 -6.26 7.53
CA ARG A 70 10.03 -6.96 8.52
C ARG A 70 8.72 -6.22 8.79
N PRO A 71 7.63 -6.94 9.07
CA PRO A 71 6.39 -6.32 9.52
C PRO A 71 6.60 -5.62 10.87
N SER A 72 5.66 -4.77 11.27
CA SER A 72 5.54 -4.36 12.67
C SER A 72 5.14 -5.57 13.51
N CYS A 73 5.74 -5.76 14.69
CA CYS A 73 5.41 -6.84 15.62
C CYS A 73 4.13 -6.56 16.42
N TYR A 74 3.21 -5.81 15.83
CA TYR A 74 1.87 -5.59 16.36
C TYR A 74 0.91 -5.18 15.23
N SER A 75 -0.36 -5.49 15.44
CA SER A 75 -1.47 -4.94 14.68
C SER A 75 -2.10 -3.79 15.46
N CYS A 76 -2.26 -2.64 14.81
CA CYS A 76 -2.94 -1.48 15.39
C CYS A 76 -4.38 -1.43 14.88
N ILE A 77 -5.31 -1.50 15.82
CA ILE A 77 -6.74 -1.54 15.57
C ILE A 77 -7.35 -0.24 16.06
N ARG A 78 -8.06 0.44 15.16
CA ARG A 78 -8.88 1.59 15.48
C ARG A 78 -10.29 1.13 15.83
N VAL A 79 -10.76 1.43 17.05
CA VAL A 79 -12.13 1.13 17.46
C VAL A 79 -13.08 2.20 16.94
N ASN A 80 -14.21 1.79 16.39
CA ASN A 80 -15.32 2.67 16.05
C ASN A 80 -16.09 3.06 17.32
N THR A 81 -15.71 4.18 17.90
CA THR A 81 -16.31 4.68 19.16
C THR A 81 -17.78 5.07 19.06
N LEU A 82 -18.38 5.07 17.86
CA LEU A 82 -19.82 5.27 17.67
C LEU A 82 -20.62 3.98 17.84
N LYS A 83 -19.98 2.81 17.72
CA LYS A 83 -20.63 1.50 17.80
C LYS A 83 -20.17 0.67 19.00
N SER A 84 -18.93 0.87 19.45
CA SER A 84 -18.29 -0.04 20.40
C SER A 84 -17.32 0.71 21.32
N THR A 85 -16.90 0.05 22.39
CA THR A 85 -15.88 0.58 23.31
C THR A 85 -14.60 -0.25 23.23
N PRO A 86 -13.43 0.32 23.57
CA PRO A 86 -12.17 -0.43 23.51
C PRO A 86 -12.14 -1.63 24.45
N ASP A 87 -12.76 -1.55 25.63
CA ASP A 87 -12.87 -2.67 26.57
C ASP A 87 -13.68 -3.82 25.98
N PHE A 88 -14.82 -3.51 25.38
CA PHE A 88 -15.70 -4.51 24.78
C PHE A 88 -15.04 -5.17 23.57
N VAL A 89 -14.33 -4.40 22.74
CA VAL A 89 -13.53 -4.95 21.63
C VAL A 89 -12.43 -5.87 22.16
N ILE A 90 -11.71 -5.48 23.22
CA ILE A 90 -10.67 -6.32 23.81
C ILE A 90 -11.25 -7.63 24.35
N GLU A 91 -12.38 -7.59 25.04
CA GLU A 91 -13.07 -8.78 25.55
C GLU A 91 -13.42 -9.74 24.41
N LYS A 92 -14.07 -9.23 23.34
CA LYS A 92 -14.40 -10.05 22.16
C LYS A 92 -13.16 -10.61 21.48
N LEU A 93 -12.11 -9.80 21.31
CA LEU A 93 -10.87 -10.25 20.68
C LEU A 93 -10.16 -11.32 21.51
N ARG A 94 -10.20 -11.26 22.85
CA ARG A 94 -9.67 -12.34 23.70
C ARG A 94 -10.45 -13.64 23.56
N GLY A 95 -11.74 -13.58 23.26
CA GLY A 95 -12.56 -14.76 22.97
C GLY A 95 -12.29 -15.36 21.59
N ILE A 96 -11.76 -14.58 20.64
CA ILE A 96 -11.49 -15.02 19.26
C ILE A 96 -10.02 -15.41 19.08
N LEU A 97 -9.10 -14.69 19.73
CA LEU A 97 -7.66 -14.84 19.60
C LEU A 97 -7.08 -15.44 20.88
N GLU A 98 -6.78 -16.73 20.84
CA GLU A 98 -6.18 -17.44 21.98
C GLU A 98 -4.69 -17.11 22.13
N GLY A 99 -4.22 -16.89 23.36
CA GLY A 99 -2.80 -16.74 23.67
C GLY A 99 -2.14 -15.43 23.23
N VAL A 100 -2.87 -14.49 22.64
CA VAL A 100 -2.32 -13.23 22.13
C VAL A 100 -2.39 -12.11 23.16
N SER A 101 -1.30 -11.35 23.30
CA SER A 101 -1.29 -10.16 24.17
C SER A 101 -2.00 -8.98 23.49
N ILE A 102 -3.03 -8.48 24.16
CA ILE A 102 -3.86 -7.35 23.69
C ILE A 102 -3.81 -6.25 24.74
N CYS A 103 -3.44 -5.03 24.33
CA CYS A 103 -3.41 -3.87 25.19
C CYS A 103 -4.01 -2.62 24.52
N LYS A 104 -4.52 -1.70 25.34
CA LYS A 104 -4.93 -0.37 24.88
C LYS A 104 -3.73 0.52 24.67
N CYS A 105 -3.84 1.46 23.75
CA CYS A 105 -2.89 2.57 23.65
C CYS A 105 -2.90 3.41 24.93
N GLN A 106 -1.71 3.79 25.38
CA GLN A 106 -1.50 4.57 26.59
C GLN A 106 -1.29 6.06 26.31
N VAL A 107 -1.40 6.47 25.04
CA VAL A 107 -1.24 7.87 24.65
C VAL A 107 -2.57 8.59 24.88
N PRO A 108 -2.57 9.72 25.62
CA PRO A 108 -3.78 10.50 25.85
C PRO A 108 -4.48 10.90 24.54
N GLY A 109 -5.79 10.72 24.47
CA GLY A 109 -6.61 10.97 23.29
C GLY A 109 -6.62 9.83 22.27
N LEU A 110 -5.81 8.78 22.45
CA LEU A 110 -5.77 7.59 21.60
C LEU A 110 -6.22 6.31 22.32
N GLU A 111 -6.92 6.41 23.45
CA GLU A 111 -7.35 5.29 24.28
C GLU A 111 -8.29 4.32 23.54
N TYR A 112 -8.86 4.78 22.42
CA TYR A 112 -9.68 3.99 21.51
C TYR A 112 -8.89 3.12 20.53
N LEU A 113 -7.57 3.11 20.63
CA LEU A 113 -6.70 2.23 19.87
C LEU A 113 -6.35 0.98 20.67
N VAL A 114 -6.47 -0.16 20.01
CA VAL A 114 -6.13 -1.47 20.57
C VAL A 114 -4.94 -2.02 19.79
N PHE A 115 -3.92 -2.46 20.51
CA PHE A 115 -2.75 -3.13 19.96
C PHE A 115 -2.84 -4.62 20.25
N VAL A 116 -2.69 -5.41 19.20
CA VAL A 116 -2.58 -6.86 19.29
C VAL A 116 -1.13 -7.22 18.95
N LYS A 117 -0.39 -7.73 19.93
CA LYS A 117 1.03 -8.04 19.77
C LYS A 117 1.21 -9.27 18.89
N GLY A 118 2.08 -9.13 17.90
CA GLY A 118 2.61 -10.26 17.14
C GLY A 118 3.99 -10.68 17.66
N SER A 119 4.58 -11.68 17.02
CA SER A 119 5.91 -12.16 17.34
C SER A 119 6.70 -12.55 16.09
N GLY A 120 8.02 -12.66 16.22
CA GLY A 120 8.94 -13.03 15.14
C GLY A 120 10.15 -12.09 15.02
N PRO A 121 11.14 -12.43 14.19
CA PRO A 121 11.16 -13.61 13.31
C PRO A 121 11.39 -14.91 14.09
N HIS A 122 10.62 -15.94 13.79
CA HIS A 122 10.75 -17.30 14.33
C HIS A 122 11.57 -18.18 13.40
N SER A 123 12.33 -19.10 13.98
CA SER A 123 12.99 -20.16 13.23
C SER A 123 11.96 -21.21 12.82
N VAL A 124 11.76 -21.41 11.52
CA VAL A 124 10.84 -22.41 10.98
C VAL A 124 11.63 -23.64 10.57
N ASP A 125 11.19 -24.82 11.02
CA ASP A 125 11.78 -26.09 10.62
C ASP A 125 11.15 -26.59 9.29
N TYR A 126 12.00 -26.63 8.26
CA TYR A 126 11.66 -27.13 6.93
C TYR A 126 12.09 -28.59 6.70
N GLY A 127 12.46 -29.32 7.76
CA GLY A 127 12.90 -30.71 7.71
C GLY A 127 14.39 -30.89 7.42
N CYS A 128 15.21 -29.92 7.86
CA CYS A 128 16.68 -30.00 7.74
C CYS A 128 17.26 -30.90 8.84
N ASP A 129 18.26 -31.73 8.54
CA ASP A 129 19.01 -32.48 9.55
C ASP A 129 20.00 -31.61 10.35
N GLU A 130 20.68 -32.20 11.34
CA GLU A 130 21.65 -31.52 12.22
C GLU A 130 22.81 -30.85 11.44
N ASP A 131 23.10 -31.35 10.23
CA ASP A 131 24.11 -30.81 9.30
C ASP A 131 23.53 -29.79 8.31
N GLY A 132 22.23 -29.47 8.39
CA GLY A 132 21.55 -28.50 7.55
C GLY A 132 21.13 -29.01 6.17
N ASN A 133 21.23 -30.31 5.92
CA ASN A 133 20.81 -30.95 4.68
C ASN A 133 19.37 -31.41 4.80
N VAL A 134 18.58 -31.22 3.75
CA VAL A 134 17.21 -31.76 3.74
C VAL A 134 17.25 -33.18 3.18
N LYS A 135 16.84 -34.19 3.98
CA LYS A 135 16.78 -35.60 3.53
C LYS A 135 15.97 -35.78 2.24
N HIS A 136 14.87 -35.04 2.10
CA HIS A 136 14.09 -34.88 0.87
C HIS A 136 13.57 -33.44 0.79
N PRO A 137 13.82 -32.69 -0.31
CA PRO A 137 13.37 -31.30 -0.40
C PRO A 137 11.85 -31.22 -0.21
N PRO A 138 11.34 -30.29 0.62
CA PRO A 138 9.91 -30.16 0.84
C PRO A 138 9.20 -29.78 -0.46
N LYS A 139 7.91 -30.11 -0.57
CA LYS A 139 7.08 -29.53 -1.62
C LYS A 139 7.04 -28.02 -1.41
N GLU A 140 7.12 -27.25 -2.49
CA GLU A 140 7.20 -25.79 -2.42
C GLU A 140 5.98 -25.13 -3.04
N VAL A 141 5.56 -24.02 -2.45
CA VAL A 141 4.60 -23.06 -3.02
C VAL A 141 5.30 -21.71 -3.11
N LEU A 142 5.36 -21.15 -4.32
CA LEU A 142 5.91 -19.82 -4.58
C LEU A 142 4.78 -18.82 -4.75
N VAL A 143 4.79 -17.78 -3.91
CA VAL A 143 3.79 -16.71 -3.93
C VAL A 143 4.37 -15.43 -4.50
N SER A 144 3.49 -14.56 -4.99
CA SER A 144 3.87 -13.21 -5.39
C SER A 144 4.35 -12.38 -4.18
N ARG A 145 5.23 -11.40 -4.43
CA ARG A 145 5.69 -10.47 -3.40
C ARG A 145 4.55 -9.82 -2.60
N LYS A 146 3.52 -9.31 -3.26
CA LYS A 146 2.37 -8.68 -2.58
C LYS A 146 1.61 -9.65 -1.67
N CYS A 147 1.49 -10.92 -2.09
CA CYS A 147 0.91 -11.96 -1.26
C CYS A 147 1.78 -12.22 -0.04
N ALA A 148 3.10 -12.33 -0.22
CA ALA A 148 4.04 -12.53 0.89
C ALA A 148 4.02 -11.38 1.90
N GLU A 149 4.02 -10.13 1.44
CA GLU A 149 3.93 -8.94 2.30
C GLU A 149 2.60 -8.86 3.09
N ALA A 150 1.52 -9.48 2.58
CA ALA A 150 0.28 -9.64 3.31
C ALA A 150 0.33 -10.82 4.31
N VAL A 151 0.92 -11.95 3.92
CA VAL A 151 1.09 -13.13 4.77
C VAL A 151 1.96 -12.82 5.99
N LEU A 152 3.05 -12.08 5.80
CA LEU A 152 3.91 -11.58 6.87
C LEU A 152 3.15 -10.64 7.85
N ARG A 153 1.96 -10.16 7.48
CA ARG A 153 1.06 -9.39 8.35
C ARG A 153 -0.12 -10.20 8.89
N GLY A 154 -0.08 -11.53 8.79
CA GLY A 154 -1.10 -12.43 9.33
C GLY A 154 -2.17 -12.88 8.33
N ALA A 155 -2.01 -12.61 7.03
CA ALA A 155 -2.93 -13.13 6.02
C ALA A 155 -2.64 -14.60 5.66
N GLU A 156 -3.65 -15.29 5.13
CA GLU A 156 -3.48 -16.60 4.51
C GLU A 156 -2.97 -16.49 3.06
N VAL A 157 -2.44 -17.60 2.53
CA VAL A 157 -2.17 -17.69 1.09
C VAL A 157 -3.47 -18.01 0.37
N TYR A 158 -3.96 -17.06 -0.42
CA TYR A 158 -5.10 -17.28 -1.31
C TYR A 158 -4.65 -17.66 -2.71
N VAL A 159 -5.50 -18.42 -3.41
CA VAL A 159 -5.28 -18.91 -4.78
C VAL A 159 -4.72 -17.85 -5.75
N PRO A 160 -5.25 -16.61 -5.81
CA PRO A 160 -4.73 -15.59 -6.73
C PRO A 160 -3.27 -15.17 -6.45
N GLY A 161 -2.79 -15.37 -5.22
CA GLY A 161 -1.44 -15.01 -4.79
C GLY A 161 -0.37 -16.03 -5.17
N VAL A 162 -0.76 -17.25 -5.53
CA VAL A 162 0.16 -18.35 -5.88
C VAL A 162 0.62 -18.23 -7.33
N LEU A 163 1.93 -18.24 -7.55
CA LEU A 163 2.57 -18.18 -8.86
C LEU A 163 3.01 -19.56 -9.34
N ALA A 164 3.64 -20.36 -8.49
CA ALA A 164 4.14 -21.68 -8.86
C ALA A 164 4.05 -22.66 -7.67
N CYS A 165 4.06 -23.95 -7.96
CA CYS A 165 4.17 -24.98 -6.92
C CYS A 165 4.79 -26.25 -7.48
N SER A 166 5.22 -27.15 -6.60
CA SER A 166 5.72 -28.47 -7.00
C SER A 166 4.68 -29.30 -7.77
N ALA A 167 5.15 -30.20 -8.65
CA ALA A 167 4.30 -30.93 -9.60
C ALA A 167 3.19 -31.77 -8.96
N HIS A 168 3.45 -32.33 -7.78
CA HIS A 168 2.59 -33.31 -7.11
C HIS A 168 2.09 -32.79 -5.75
N VAL A 169 1.78 -31.49 -5.67
CA VAL A 169 1.07 -30.95 -4.50
C VAL A 169 -0.38 -31.40 -4.56
N GLU A 170 -0.78 -32.14 -3.54
CA GLU A 170 -2.13 -32.59 -3.24
C GLU A 170 -2.65 -31.90 -1.98
N LYS A 171 -3.97 -31.90 -1.83
CA LYS A 171 -4.60 -31.36 -0.63
C LYS A 171 -4.11 -32.17 0.58
N GLY A 172 -3.58 -31.46 1.57
CA GLY A 172 -3.09 -32.00 2.82
C GLY A 172 -1.59 -32.20 2.89
N ASP A 173 -0.86 -31.99 1.80
CA ASP A 173 0.59 -31.97 1.81
C ASP A 173 1.16 -30.82 2.64
N GLU A 174 2.25 -31.10 3.35
CA GLU A 174 3.10 -30.07 3.94
C GLU A 174 3.91 -29.37 2.83
N VAL A 175 3.87 -28.04 2.80
CA VAL A 175 4.53 -27.22 1.80
C VAL A 175 5.32 -26.09 2.45
N ALA A 176 6.53 -25.86 1.95
CA ALA A 176 7.32 -24.67 2.24
C ALA A 176 6.85 -23.50 1.37
N VAL A 177 6.63 -22.33 1.96
CA VAL A 177 6.15 -21.15 1.24
C VAL A 177 7.29 -20.16 1.06
N SER A 178 7.56 -19.81 -0.19
CA SER A 178 8.64 -18.91 -0.60
C SER A 178 8.11 -17.74 -1.41
N VAL A 179 8.91 -16.68 -1.52
CA VAL A 179 8.52 -15.45 -2.22
C VAL A 179 9.24 -15.30 -3.55
N SER A 180 8.49 -14.91 -4.58
CA SER A 180 9.06 -14.43 -5.84
C SER A 180 9.20 -12.91 -5.80
N VAL A 181 10.44 -12.44 -5.88
CA VAL A 181 10.82 -11.02 -5.92
C VAL A 181 11.31 -10.66 -7.33
N GLU A 182 11.02 -9.44 -7.76
CA GLU A 182 11.41 -8.93 -9.06
C GLU A 182 12.94 -8.90 -9.25
N GLN A 183 13.40 -9.37 -10.41
CA GLN A 183 14.81 -9.41 -10.84
C GLN A 183 15.08 -8.46 -12.02
N PRO A 184 16.32 -8.03 -12.25
CA PRO A 184 16.67 -7.23 -13.42
C PRO A 184 16.38 -7.97 -14.73
N GLY A 185 15.66 -7.35 -15.66
CA GLY A 185 15.36 -7.89 -16.99
C GLY A 185 16.46 -7.65 -18.02
N ALA A 186 16.55 -8.52 -19.04
CA ALA A 186 17.55 -8.44 -20.10
C ALA A 186 17.47 -7.15 -20.96
N GLU A 187 16.27 -6.58 -21.11
CA GLU A 187 16.04 -5.32 -21.84
C GLU A 187 15.96 -4.08 -20.91
N GLY A 188 16.43 -4.23 -19.66
CA GLY A 188 16.22 -3.24 -18.60
C GLY A 188 14.86 -3.38 -17.90
N GLY A 189 14.74 -2.75 -16.73
CA GLY A 189 13.56 -2.85 -15.87
C GLY A 189 13.54 -4.11 -14.99
N TRP A 190 12.41 -4.33 -14.32
CA TRP A 190 12.26 -5.38 -13.31
C TRP A 190 11.18 -6.39 -13.73
N VAL A 191 11.53 -7.68 -13.70
CA VAL A 191 10.64 -8.77 -14.08
C VAL A 191 10.68 -9.87 -13.02
N VAL A 192 9.53 -10.47 -12.72
CA VAL A 192 9.43 -11.59 -11.76
C VAL A 192 10.07 -12.87 -12.33
N GLY A 193 10.25 -12.97 -13.66
CA GLY A 193 10.92 -14.10 -14.31
C GLY A 193 10.13 -15.42 -14.30
N ILE A 194 9.00 -15.50 -13.59
CA ILE A 194 8.16 -16.70 -13.49
C ILE A 194 6.73 -16.44 -14.00
N THR A 195 6.13 -17.45 -14.64
CA THR A 195 4.74 -17.40 -15.10
C THR A 195 3.83 -18.16 -14.14
N ARG A 196 2.58 -17.71 -13.99
CA ARG A 196 1.61 -18.37 -13.12
C ARG A 196 1.34 -19.79 -13.65
N GLY A 197 1.54 -20.79 -12.81
CA GLY A 197 1.43 -22.19 -13.17
C GLY A 197 2.77 -22.87 -13.46
N THR A 198 3.93 -22.22 -13.29
CA THR A 198 5.22 -22.91 -13.37
C THR A 198 5.30 -24.07 -12.36
N ILE A 199 5.99 -25.14 -12.74
CA ILE A 199 6.24 -26.32 -11.91
C ILE A 199 7.61 -26.15 -11.25
N LEU A 200 7.66 -26.24 -9.91
CA LEU A 200 8.92 -26.20 -9.15
C LEU A 200 9.48 -27.61 -8.98
N GLN A 201 10.75 -27.82 -9.30
CA GLN A 201 11.42 -29.11 -9.16
C GLN A 201 12.15 -29.27 -7.81
N GLY A 202 12.44 -28.17 -7.10
CA GLY A 202 13.09 -28.18 -5.78
C GLY A 202 14.57 -28.58 -5.79
N ALA A 203 15.08 -29.15 -6.88
CA ALA A 203 16.50 -29.48 -7.07
C ALA A 203 17.32 -28.25 -7.50
N GLU A 204 18.66 -28.33 -7.37
CA GLU A 204 19.58 -27.26 -7.83
C GLU A 204 19.49 -27.00 -9.34
N THR A 205 18.97 -27.96 -10.11
CA THR A 205 18.70 -27.82 -11.54
C THR A 205 17.48 -26.93 -11.83
N ASP A 206 16.70 -26.56 -10.82
CA ASP A 206 15.60 -25.59 -10.96
C ASP A 206 16.19 -24.20 -11.26
N PRO A 207 15.85 -23.56 -12.40
CA PRO A 207 16.34 -22.22 -12.74
C PRO A 207 16.09 -21.18 -11.64
N TYR A 208 15.03 -21.38 -10.84
CA TYR A 208 14.62 -20.48 -9.78
C TYR A 208 15.18 -20.90 -8.40
N HIS A 209 16.02 -21.93 -8.33
CA HIS A 209 16.50 -22.50 -7.07
C HIS A 209 17.16 -21.42 -6.19
N PHE A 210 18.19 -20.76 -6.71
CA PHE A 210 18.99 -19.80 -5.93
C PHE A 210 18.26 -18.47 -5.65
N GLU A 211 17.30 -18.10 -6.49
CA GLU A 211 16.54 -16.84 -6.34
C GLU A 211 15.64 -16.82 -5.09
N ARG A 212 15.30 -17.99 -4.55
CA ARG A 212 14.43 -18.15 -3.38
C ARG A 212 15.19 -18.22 -2.05
N SER A 213 16.52 -18.33 -2.09
CA SER A 213 17.34 -18.47 -0.89
C SER A 213 17.16 -17.28 0.05
N GLY A 214 16.81 -17.54 1.31
CA GLY A 214 16.55 -16.51 2.30
C GLY A 214 15.18 -15.81 2.19
N LEU A 215 14.28 -16.31 1.35
CA LEU A 215 12.94 -15.74 1.11
C LEU A 215 11.81 -16.73 1.43
N TYR A 216 12.00 -17.61 2.43
CA TYR A 216 10.94 -18.50 2.92
C TYR A 216 10.19 -17.85 4.07
N ILE A 217 8.86 -17.77 3.96
CA ILE A 217 8.00 -17.02 4.91
C ILE A 217 7.26 -17.92 5.90
N GLY A 218 7.33 -19.22 5.71
CA GLY A 218 6.76 -20.21 6.63
C GLY A 218 6.46 -21.54 5.95
N ARG A 219 5.91 -22.47 6.73
CA ARG A 219 5.44 -23.79 6.30
C ARG A 219 3.96 -23.94 6.61
N GLY A 220 3.25 -24.70 5.79
CA GLY A 220 1.84 -24.97 6.01
C GLY A 220 1.32 -26.13 5.21
N LYS A 221 0.02 -26.39 5.35
CA LYS A 221 -0.71 -27.44 4.67
C LYS A 221 -1.38 -26.92 3.41
N ALA A 222 -1.17 -27.60 2.30
CA ALA A 222 -1.86 -27.29 1.05
C ALA A 222 -3.37 -27.58 1.19
N MET A 223 -4.21 -26.58 0.93
CA MET A 223 -5.66 -26.71 1.06
C MET A 223 -6.34 -27.17 -0.23
N MET A 224 -5.60 -27.19 -1.32
CA MET A 224 -6.03 -27.62 -2.65
C MET A 224 -4.89 -28.37 -3.34
N SER A 225 -5.21 -29.29 -4.26
CA SER A 225 -4.19 -29.83 -5.16
C SER A 225 -3.68 -28.75 -6.11
N ARG A 226 -2.53 -28.97 -6.73
CA ARG A 226 -1.97 -28.09 -7.76
C ARG A 226 -3.02 -27.76 -8.83
N SER A 227 -3.75 -28.76 -9.32
CA SER A 227 -4.79 -28.53 -10.32
C SER A 227 -5.90 -27.61 -9.80
N GLY A 228 -6.27 -27.73 -8.53
CA GLY A 228 -7.22 -26.83 -7.87
C GLY A 228 -6.70 -25.41 -7.75
N ILE A 229 -5.45 -25.23 -7.28
CA ILE A 229 -4.82 -23.91 -7.11
C ILE A 229 -4.83 -23.11 -8.42
N PHE A 230 -4.54 -23.73 -9.57
CA PHE A 230 -4.44 -22.98 -10.83
C PHE A 230 -5.74 -22.92 -11.64
N ARG A 231 -6.81 -23.62 -11.21
CA ARG A 231 -8.13 -23.57 -11.86
C ARG A 231 -9.16 -22.76 -11.07
N ALA A 232 -9.07 -22.74 -9.74
CA ALA A 232 -10.02 -22.02 -8.90
C ALA A 232 -9.84 -20.50 -9.03
N PRO A 233 -10.94 -19.72 -9.01
CA PRO A 233 -10.86 -18.25 -9.02
C PRO A 233 -10.52 -17.67 -7.64
N GLU A 234 -10.89 -18.37 -6.56
CA GLU A 234 -10.70 -17.96 -5.18
C GLU A 234 -10.58 -19.17 -4.25
N GLY A 235 -10.25 -18.93 -2.98
CA GLY A 235 -10.05 -19.95 -1.96
C GLY A 235 -8.68 -19.85 -1.29
N ILE A 236 -8.55 -20.51 -0.14
CA ILE A 236 -7.28 -20.66 0.57
C ILE A 236 -6.46 -21.73 -0.16
N ALA A 237 -5.22 -21.41 -0.50
CA ALA A 237 -4.29 -22.33 -1.14
C ALA A 237 -3.37 -23.02 -0.12
N VAL A 238 -2.92 -22.29 0.91
CA VAL A 238 -2.08 -22.81 1.99
C VAL A 238 -2.59 -22.27 3.32
N ASP A 239 -2.73 -23.17 4.29
CA ASP A 239 -3.04 -22.89 5.69
C ASP A 239 -1.77 -23.09 6.52
N PHE A 240 -1.24 -22.04 7.14
CA PHE A 240 0.07 -22.09 7.80
C PHE A 240 0.03 -22.84 9.13
N SER A 241 1.02 -23.72 9.34
CA SER A 241 1.33 -24.28 10.65
C SER A 241 2.37 -23.42 11.37
N ASP A 242 3.40 -23.00 10.63
CA ASP A 242 4.59 -22.33 11.17
C ASP A 242 4.90 -21.09 10.34
N ARG A 243 4.91 -19.92 10.98
CA ARG A 243 5.17 -18.64 10.32
C ARG A 243 6.47 -18.04 10.82
N VAL A 244 7.18 -17.35 9.94
CA VAL A 244 8.32 -16.52 10.35
C VAL A 244 7.85 -15.37 11.24
N TYR A 245 6.74 -14.73 10.88
CA TYR A 245 6.10 -13.72 11.72
C TYR A 245 4.69 -14.17 12.03
N ASP A 246 4.38 -14.23 13.32
CA ASP A 246 3.07 -14.62 13.81
C ASP A 246 2.28 -13.38 14.19
N LEU A 247 1.34 -13.03 13.32
CA LEU A 247 0.36 -11.96 13.52
C LEU A 247 -1.03 -12.56 13.23
N PRO A 248 -2.04 -12.24 14.05
CA PRO A 248 -3.37 -12.77 13.85
C PRO A 248 -4.05 -12.18 12.62
N SER A 249 -4.94 -12.97 12.02
CA SER A 249 -5.81 -12.52 10.93
C SER A 249 -7.05 -11.82 11.48
N PHE A 250 -7.40 -10.68 10.89
CA PHE A 250 -8.61 -9.92 11.26
C PHE A 250 -9.71 -9.98 10.20
N ARG A 251 -9.63 -10.94 9.27
CA ARG A 251 -10.64 -11.08 8.21
C ARG A 251 -11.98 -11.51 8.82
N GLY A 252 -13.02 -10.70 8.62
CA GLY A 252 -14.37 -11.00 9.11
C GLY A 252 -14.52 -10.84 10.63
N VAL A 253 -13.55 -10.21 11.30
CA VAL A 253 -13.57 -10.03 12.76
C VAL A 253 -14.12 -8.63 13.08
N LEU A 254 -15.25 -8.57 13.78
CA LEU A 254 -15.86 -7.33 14.29
C LEU A 254 -16.08 -6.24 13.21
N GLU A 255 -16.59 -6.65 12.05
CA GLU A 255 -16.85 -5.75 10.90
C GLU A 255 -17.67 -4.52 11.32
N GLY A 256 -17.23 -3.33 10.90
CA GLY A 256 -17.82 -2.05 11.28
C GLY A 256 -17.57 -1.57 12.72
N GLU A 257 -17.19 -2.45 13.66
CA GLU A 257 -16.78 -2.06 15.03
C GLU A 257 -15.29 -1.72 15.11
N ILE A 258 -14.46 -2.32 14.25
CA ILE A 258 -13.00 -2.11 14.22
C ILE A 258 -12.48 -1.85 12.82
N PHE A 259 -11.32 -1.18 12.73
CA PHE A 259 -10.60 -0.98 11.49
C PHE A 259 -9.10 -1.17 11.70
N LEU A 260 -8.47 -2.04 10.91
CA LEU A 260 -7.02 -2.24 10.96
C LEU A 260 -6.31 -1.06 10.26
N GLN A 261 -5.52 -0.29 11.03
CA GLN A 261 -4.88 0.92 10.52
C GLN A 261 -3.58 1.21 11.24
N ASN A 262 -2.54 1.56 10.49
CA ASN A 262 -1.24 1.90 11.07
C ASN A 262 -1.36 3.12 11.98
N LEU A 263 -0.69 3.09 13.14
CA LEU A 263 -0.68 4.18 14.13
C LEU A 263 -0.39 5.56 13.51
N PRO A 264 0.63 5.75 12.64
CA PRO A 264 0.90 7.07 12.05
C PRO A 264 -0.28 7.64 11.26
N SER A 265 -1.06 6.79 10.57
CA SER A 265 -2.23 7.24 9.81
C SER A 265 -3.37 7.71 10.71
N ILE A 266 -3.48 7.19 11.92
CA ILE A 266 -4.45 7.64 12.92
C ILE A 266 -3.99 8.97 13.53
N VAL A 267 -2.69 9.08 13.84
CA VAL A 267 -2.08 10.33 14.31
C VAL A 267 -2.30 11.46 13.30
N THR A 268 -2.29 11.18 12.00
CA THR A 268 -2.64 12.18 10.97
C THR A 268 -4.06 12.74 11.14
N ALA A 269 -5.04 11.87 11.43
CA ALA A 269 -6.42 12.30 11.65
C ALA A 269 -6.55 13.19 12.89
N HIS A 270 -5.79 12.89 13.95
CA HIS A 270 -5.71 13.73 15.15
C HIS A 270 -4.97 15.05 14.91
N ALA A 271 -3.89 15.04 14.14
CA ALA A 271 -3.15 16.26 13.80
C ALA A 271 -4.03 17.28 13.05
N LEU A 272 -4.98 16.79 12.24
CA LEU A 272 -5.99 17.62 11.55
C LEU A 272 -6.93 18.33 12.54
N ASP A 273 -7.11 17.77 13.74
CA ASP A 273 -7.92 18.31 14.83
C ASP A 273 -9.36 18.68 14.39
N PRO A 274 -10.12 17.72 13.82
CA PRO A 274 -11.44 17.97 13.28
C PRO A 274 -12.46 18.24 14.38
N GLN A 275 -13.29 19.27 14.20
CA GLN A 275 -14.34 19.67 15.12
C GLN A 275 -15.71 19.24 14.57
N LYS A 276 -16.67 19.07 15.48
CA LYS A 276 -18.07 18.83 15.12
C LYS A 276 -18.60 19.99 14.27
N GLY A 277 -19.27 19.67 13.17
CA GLY A 277 -19.83 20.64 12.25
C GLY A 277 -18.85 21.20 11.22
N ASP A 278 -17.56 20.84 11.28
CA ASP A 278 -16.60 21.24 10.24
C ASP A 278 -16.98 20.69 8.88
N ARG A 279 -16.59 21.44 7.85
CA ARG A 279 -16.54 20.98 6.47
C ARG A 279 -15.10 20.62 6.09
N ILE A 280 -14.84 19.33 5.89
CA ILE A 280 -13.49 18.77 5.69
C ILE A 280 -13.35 18.15 4.30
N LEU A 281 -12.20 18.37 3.67
CA LEU A 281 -11.83 17.70 2.42
C LEU A 281 -10.70 16.70 2.65
N ASP A 282 -10.90 15.44 2.25
CA ASP A 282 -9.84 14.46 2.06
C ASP A 282 -9.59 14.28 0.56
N MET A 283 -8.49 14.84 0.06
CA MET A 283 -8.23 14.98 -1.38
C MET A 283 -7.86 13.66 -2.08
N CYS A 284 -7.36 12.69 -1.32
CA CYS A 284 -6.81 11.42 -1.80
C CYS A 284 -7.25 10.29 -0.87
N ALA A 285 -8.56 10.13 -0.71
CA ALA A 285 -9.16 9.46 0.44
C ALA A 285 -9.01 7.93 0.43
N ALA A 286 -8.87 7.28 -0.73
CA ALA A 286 -9.04 5.84 -0.80
C ALA A 286 -7.90 5.07 -0.12
N PRO A 287 -8.21 4.00 0.65
CA PRO A 287 -9.51 3.32 0.76
C PRO A 287 -10.49 3.90 1.81
N GLY A 288 -10.19 5.03 2.45
CA GLY A 288 -11.10 5.72 3.38
C GLY A 288 -10.74 5.56 4.85
N GLY A 289 -9.58 4.98 5.17
CA GLY A 289 -9.17 4.73 6.57
C GLY A 289 -8.99 6.01 7.39
N LYS A 290 -8.40 7.06 6.80
CA LYS A 290 -8.26 8.37 7.47
C LYS A 290 -9.57 9.14 7.46
N THR A 291 -10.29 9.11 6.34
CA THR A 291 -11.63 9.71 6.19
C THR A 291 -12.60 9.23 7.28
N THR A 292 -12.70 7.92 7.50
CA THR A 292 -13.56 7.34 8.54
C THR A 292 -13.01 7.56 9.96
N ALA A 293 -11.70 7.80 10.12
CA ALA A 293 -11.13 8.24 11.40
C ALA A 293 -11.56 9.67 11.73
N ILE A 294 -11.51 10.58 10.75
CA ILE A 294 -11.98 11.96 10.89
C ILE A 294 -13.48 11.98 11.24
N ALA A 295 -14.30 11.22 10.52
CA ALA A 295 -15.75 11.12 10.79
C ALA A 295 -16.06 10.69 12.23
N ILE A 296 -15.33 9.69 12.74
CA ILE A 296 -15.51 9.19 14.11
C ILE A 296 -15.05 10.22 15.15
N LEU A 297 -14.00 11.00 14.87
CA LEU A 297 -13.57 12.12 15.73
C LEU A 297 -14.61 13.25 15.76
N MET A 298 -15.24 13.54 14.63
CA MET A 298 -16.34 14.51 14.50
C MET A 298 -17.68 14.00 15.05
N LYS A 299 -17.73 12.77 15.58
CA LYS A 299 -18.98 12.11 16.03
C LYS A 299 -20.06 12.03 14.95
N ASP A 300 -19.64 11.87 13.69
CA ASP A 300 -20.51 11.87 12.50
C ASP A 300 -21.34 13.17 12.35
N GLU A 301 -20.91 14.28 12.95
CA GLU A 301 -21.55 15.60 12.86
C GLU A 301 -20.70 16.56 12.01
N GLY A 302 -21.21 16.99 10.85
CA GLY A 302 -20.53 17.88 9.91
C GLY A 302 -20.57 17.34 8.47
N GLU A 303 -19.61 17.75 7.64
CA GLU A 303 -19.48 17.27 6.25
C GLU A 303 -18.03 16.88 5.96
N ILE A 304 -17.82 15.65 5.47
CA ILE A 304 -16.54 15.19 4.96
C ILE A 304 -16.69 14.87 3.48
N VAL A 305 -15.97 15.60 2.64
CA VAL A 305 -15.85 15.32 1.22
C VAL A 305 -14.63 14.43 0.99
N ALA A 306 -14.86 13.19 0.58
CA ALA A 306 -13.83 12.20 0.31
C ALA A 306 -13.62 12.03 -1.20
N ALA A 307 -12.49 12.50 -1.72
CA ALA A 307 -12.19 12.51 -3.14
C ALA A 307 -11.14 11.44 -3.50
N ASP A 308 -11.34 10.78 -4.64
CA ASP A 308 -10.27 10.02 -5.31
C ASP A 308 -10.47 10.05 -6.83
N ARG A 309 -9.36 9.92 -7.57
CA ARG A 309 -9.37 9.93 -9.03
C ARG A 309 -10.05 8.71 -9.64
N SER A 310 -9.95 7.55 -8.99
CA SER A 310 -10.44 6.28 -9.53
C SER A 310 -11.85 5.97 -9.06
N HIS A 311 -12.72 5.58 -10.00
CA HIS A 311 -14.09 5.15 -9.66
C HIS A 311 -14.12 4.00 -8.65
N ASN A 312 -13.31 2.96 -8.86
CA ASN A 312 -13.30 1.78 -7.96
C ASN A 312 -12.81 2.17 -6.56
N LYS A 313 -11.83 3.06 -6.48
CA LYS A 313 -11.33 3.58 -5.21
C LYS A 313 -12.39 4.40 -4.47
N VAL A 314 -13.20 5.17 -5.18
CA VAL A 314 -14.35 5.87 -4.60
C VAL A 314 -15.39 4.88 -4.06
N LEU A 315 -15.67 3.80 -4.78
CA LEU A 315 -16.55 2.73 -4.29
C LEU A 315 -16.00 2.04 -3.03
N ASP A 316 -14.68 1.87 -2.94
CA ASP A 316 -14.04 1.32 -1.73
C ASP A 316 -14.28 2.22 -0.50
N ILE A 317 -14.21 3.56 -0.68
CA ILE A 317 -14.52 4.52 0.38
C ILE A 317 -16.00 4.42 0.78
N GLN A 318 -16.91 4.40 -0.20
CA GLN A 318 -18.35 4.29 0.07
C GLN A 318 -18.68 3.01 0.85
N LYS A 319 -18.09 1.88 0.44
CA LYS A 319 -18.26 0.60 1.12
C LYS A 319 -17.77 0.68 2.56
N LEU A 320 -16.58 1.23 2.78
CA LEU A 320 -16.02 1.35 4.13
C LEU A 320 -16.83 2.31 5.01
N ALA A 321 -17.32 3.42 4.47
CA ALA A 321 -18.19 4.35 5.19
C ALA A 321 -19.51 3.68 5.61
N ALA A 322 -20.14 2.92 4.70
CA ALA A 322 -21.35 2.16 4.98
C ALA A 322 -21.12 1.06 6.03
N GLU A 323 -20.02 0.31 5.93
CA GLU A 323 -19.62 -0.70 6.92
C GLU A 323 -19.44 -0.07 8.32
N MET A 324 -18.79 1.10 8.38
CA MET A 324 -18.59 1.87 9.61
C MET A 324 -19.86 2.57 10.11
N GLY A 325 -20.94 2.62 9.31
CA GLY A 325 -22.20 3.27 9.64
C GLY A 325 -22.07 4.80 9.76
N LEU A 326 -21.30 5.41 8.86
CA LEU A 326 -21.03 6.85 8.87
C LEU A 326 -21.84 7.56 7.78
N SER A 327 -22.50 8.66 8.14
CA SER A 327 -23.41 9.41 7.28
C SER A 327 -22.85 10.76 6.82
N CYS A 328 -21.87 11.33 7.55
CA CYS A 328 -21.30 12.63 7.20
C CYS A 328 -20.31 12.60 6.01
N ILE A 329 -20.02 11.41 5.45
CA ILE A 329 -19.06 11.22 4.37
C ILE A 329 -19.76 11.26 3.01
N THR A 330 -19.47 12.30 2.23
CA THR A 330 -19.84 12.40 0.82
C THR A 330 -18.64 12.06 -0.05
N THR A 331 -18.77 11.07 -0.92
CA THR A 331 -17.66 10.64 -1.79
C THR A 331 -17.78 11.23 -3.20
N CYS A 332 -16.68 11.66 -3.80
CA CYS A 332 -16.68 12.12 -5.18
C CYS A 332 -15.48 11.61 -5.99
N ARG A 333 -15.70 11.41 -7.30
CA ARG A 333 -14.63 11.13 -8.25
C ARG A 333 -14.06 12.45 -8.77
N LEU A 334 -12.84 12.78 -8.35
CA LEU A 334 -12.18 14.04 -8.63
C LEU A 334 -10.67 13.82 -8.81
N ASP A 335 -10.06 14.52 -9.77
CA ASP A 335 -8.61 14.60 -9.87
C ASP A 335 -8.12 15.69 -8.92
N ALA A 336 -7.33 15.34 -7.91
CA ALA A 336 -6.81 16.26 -6.90
C ALA A 336 -6.06 17.46 -7.52
N LEU A 337 -5.49 17.31 -8.72
CA LEU A 337 -4.86 18.41 -9.47
C LEU A 337 -5.84 19.43 -10.06
N LYS A 338 -7.13 19.13 -10.05
CA LYS A 338 -8.22 19.95 -10.61
C LYS A 338 -9.33 20.12 -9.56
N ALA A 339 -8.95 20.18 -8.29
CA ALA A 339 -9.89 20.22 -7.19
C ALA A 339 -10.52 21.62 -7.01
N VAL A 340 -9.87 22.67 -7.50
CA VAL A 340 -10.40 24.04 -7.51
C VAL A 340 -11.18 24.29 -8.79
N CYS A 341 -12.43 24.74 -8.67
CA CYS A 341 -13.22 25.25 -9.80
C CYS A 341 -12.74 26.64 -10.21
N SER A 342 -12.47 26.85 -11.51
CA SER A 342 -12.27 28.20 -12.05
C SER A 342 -13.62 28.90 -12.23
N ARG A 343 -13.72 30.18 -11.84
CA ARG A 343 -14.94 31.01 -11.96
C ARG A 343 -15.43 31.21 -13.42
N ASN A 344 -14.68 30.76 -14.43
CA ASN A 344 -14.98 31.04 -15.84
C ASN A 344 -15.86 29.97 -16.52
N GLU A 345 -16.29 28.91 -15.81
CA GLU A 345 -17.23 27.91 -16.37
C GLU A 345 -18.69 28.10 -15.89
N SER A 346 -18.98 29.15 -15.10
CA SER A 346 -20.34 29.45 -14.61
C SER A 346 -21.17 30.37 -15.51
N ASP A 347 -20.60 30.97 -16.56
CA ASP A 347 -21.34 31.91 -17.42
C ASP A 347 -22.04 31.27 -18.63
N ASN A 348 -22.13 29.94 -18.71
CA ASN A 348 -22.79 29.25 -19.82
C ASN A 348 -23.70 28.09 -19.39
N ILE A 349 -24.39 28.21 -18.25
CA ILE A 349 -25.60 27.42 -17.99
C ILE A 349 -26.65 28.34 -17.34
N THR A 350 -27.71 28.59 -18.11
CA THR A 350 -28.95 29.21 -17.69
C THR A 350 -29.49 28.62 -16.38
N ASN A 351 -29.79 29.52 -15.44
CA ASN A 351 -30.71 29.43 -14.30
C ASN A 351 -31.36 28.07 -14.04
N HIS A 352 -30.93 27.40 -12.97
CA HIS A 352 -31.82 26.97 -11.90
C HIS A 352 -31.00 26.48 -10.70
N CYS A 353 -30.89 27.32 -9.67
CA CYS A 353 -31.25 27.01 -8.29
C CYS A 353 -30.62 28.08 -7.39
N CYS A 354 -31.47 28.93 -6.82
CA CYS A 354 -31.36 29.59 -5.52
C CYS A 354 -32.31 30.80 -5.53
N THR A 355 -33.52 30.61 -5.02
CA THR A 355 -34.28 31.69 -4.38
C THR A 355 -34.76 31.15 -3.05
N GLU A 356 -34.22 31.70 -1.98
CA GLU A 356 -34.79 31.66 -0.64
C GLU A 356 -36.12 32.44 -0.66
N ASP A 357 -37.19 31.86 -0.12
CA ASP A 357 -37.90 32.41 1.04
C ASP A 357 -39.26 31.72 1.30
N SER A 358 -39.40 31.30 2.56
CA SER A 358 -40.63 31.37 3.36
C SER A 358 -41.74 30.29 3.25
N CYS A 359 -42.12 29.84 4.45
CA CYS A 359 -43.48 29.54 4.92
C CYS A 359 -44.06 28.11 4.77
N ASP A 360 -44.32 27.57 5.96
CA ASP A 360 -45.41 26.69 6.38
C ASP A 360 -45.48 25.24 5.87
N VAL A 361 -45.03 24.38 6.77
CA VAL A 361 -45.50 23.00 6.90
C VAL A 361 -46.93 23.03 7.44
N THR A 362 -47.89 22.53 6.65
CA THR A 362 -49.16 22.02 7.19
C THR A 362 -49.53 20.68 6.57
N ILE A 363 -50.14 19.86 7.42
CA ILE A 363 -50.36 18.41 7.38
C ILE A 363 -51.69 18.09 6.67
N GLN A 364 -51.81 16.82 6.25
CA GLN A 364 -53.01 16.05 5.82
C GLN A 364 -53.19 16.00 4.29
N GLY A 365 -53.45 14.86 3.63
CA GLY A 365 -53.88 13.52 4.05
C GLY A 365 -54.83 12.96 2.98
N SER A 366 -54.93 11.62 2.90
CA SER A 366 -55.88 10.80 2.10
C SER A 366 -55.60 10.69 0.59
N ASN A 367 -55.18 9.52 0.10
CA ASN A 367 -55.97 8.34 -0.29
C ASN A 367 -56.83 8.53 -1.55
N LEU A 368 -56.47 7.84 -2.64
CA LEU A 368 -57.40 6.96 -3.35
C LEU A 368 -56.65 5.93 -4.19
N LEU A 369 -56.97 4.68 -3.87
CA LEU A 369 -56.53 3.41 -4.46
C LEU A 369 -57.44 2.99 -5.63
N LYS A 370 -56.93 1.99 -6.37
CA LYS A 370 -57.59 1.01 -7.29
C LYS A 370 -57.57 1.41 -8.76
N SER A 371 -57.26 0.54 -9.71
CA SER A 371 -56.90 -0.90 -9.77
C SER A 371 -55.91 -1.06 -10.96
N GLU A 372 -55.17 -2.14 -11.19
CA GLU A 372 -55.41 -3.55 -10.90
C GLU A 372 -54.09 -4.31 -11.04
N VAL A 373 -53.80 -5.13 -10.04
CA VAL A 373 -52.74 -6.14 -10.00
C VAL A 373 -53.38 -7.43 -10.51
N GLU A 374 -52.74 -8.16 -11.41
CA GLU A 374 -52.69 -9.62 -11.30
C GLU A 374 -51.61 -10.26 -12.19
N LYS A 375 -50.88 -11.19 -11.55
CA LYS A 375 -50.08 -12.32 -12.09
C LYS A 375 -48.58 -12.11 -12.30
N ILE A 376 -47.88 -12.18 -11.17
CA ILE A 376 -46.60 -12.90 -11.04
C ILE A 376 -46.91 -14.39 -10.80
N GLU A 377 -45.92 -15.24 -11.12
CA GLU A 377 -45.72 -16.67 -10.82
C GLU A 377 -45.88 -17.57 -12.07
N VAL A 378 -44.93 -18.42 -12.49
CA VAL A 378 -44.10 -19.34 -11.70
C VAL A 378 -43.10 -20.08 -12.64
N ILE A 379 -41.92 -20.45 -12.10
CA ILE A 379 -41.02 -21.59 -12.49
C ILE A 379 -40.41 -21.57 -13.92
N ALA A 380 -39.13 -21.24 -14.08
CA ALA A 380 -37.95 -22.12 -13.98
C ALA A 380 -37.77 -23.12 -15.15
N THR A 381 -36.57 -23.07 -15.73
CA THR A 381 -35.80 -24.21 -16.27
C THR A 381 -36.50 -25.18 -17.22
N GLU A 382 -36.15 -25.08 -18.51
CA GLU A 382 -35.71 -26.25 -19.27
C GLU A 382 -34.69 -25.83 -20.33
N ARG A 383 -33.45 -26.29 -20.13
CA ARG A 383 -32.48 -26.47 -21.21
C ARG A 383 -33.04 -27.55 -22.14
N LEU A 384 -32.79 -27.46 -23.45
CA LEU A 384 -31.94 -28.40 -24.20
C LEU A 384 -32.16 -28.31 -25.72
N ASN A 385 -31.03 -28.35 -26.44
CA ASN A 385 -30.81 -28.92 -27.78
C ASN A 385 -31.30 -28.16 -29.02
N ALA A 386 -30.34 -27.66 -29.81
CA ALA A 386 -29.99 -28.28 -31.10
C ALA A 386 -28.74 -27.63 -31.72
N GLU A 387 -27.67 -28.41 -31.86
CA GLU A 387 -26.56 -28.13 -32.76
C GLU A 387 -26.91 -28.54 -34.21
N LYS A 388 -26.20 -27.90 -35.16
CA LYS A 388 -25.69 -28.39 -36.46
C LYS A 388 -26.23 -27.77 -37.76
N ASP A 389 -25.23 -27.28 -38.50
CA ASP A 389 -25.03 -27.28 -39.95
C ASP A 389 -25.94 -26.44 -40.86
N PHE A 390 -25.33 -25.45 -41.56
CA PHE A 390 -25.12 -25.54 -43.01
C PHE A 390 -24.10 -24.52 -43.54
N LYS A 391 -23.24 -24.97 -44.46
CA LYS A 391 -22.19 -24.23 -45.20
C LYS A 391 -22.73 -23.67 -46.54
N LYS A 392 -22.07 -22.58 -47.01
CA LYS A 392 -21.95 -22.04 -48.39
C LYS A 392 -23.20 -21.32 -48.96
N ASN A 393 -23.13 -20.18 -49.67
CA ASN A 393 -22.13 -19.62 -50.58
C ASN A 393 -22.11 -18.06 -50.62
N VAL A 394 -20.89 -17.54 -50.79
CA VAL A 394 -20.40 -16.40 -51.60
C VAL A 394 -21.40 -15.35 -52.12
N THR A 395 -21.15 -14.07 -51.79
CA THR A 395 -20.83 -12.99 -52.75
C THR A 395 -20.06 -11.86 -52.07
N ASN A 396 -18.87 -11.58 -52.60
CA ASN A 396 -18.04 -10.41 -52.31
C ASN A 396 -18.75 -9.15 -52.81
N GLU A 397 -18.98 -8.19 -51.91
CA GLU A 397 -18.91 -6.75 -52.20
C GLU A 397 -19.12 -6.00 -50.88
N LYS A 398 -18.06 -5.36 -50.37
CA LYS A 398 -18.11 -4.01 -49.79
C LYS A 398 -16.75 -3.58 -49.26
N ALA A 399 -16.25 -2.54 -49.93
CA ALA A 399 -15.52 -1.38 -49.43
C ALA A 399 -14.75 -1.51 -48.10
N ASN A 400 -13.44 -1.27 -48.21
CA ASN A 400 -12.53 -0.91 -47.14
C ASN A 400 -13.09 0.21 -46.23
N GLU A 401 -13.62 -0.14 -45.07
CA GLU A 401 -13.54 0.70 -43.87
C GLU A 401 -12.44 0.14 -42.98
N ARG A 402 -11.21 0.58 -43.23
CA ARG A 402 -10.12 0.38 -42.26
C ARG A 402 -10.41 1.25 -41.04
N ILE A 403 -11.04 0.66 -40.03
CA ILE A 403 -11.19 1.27 -38.70
C ILE A 403 -9.76 1.55 -38.20
N TYR A 404 -9.41 2.83 -38.11
CA TYR A 404 -8.15 3.26 -37.51
C TYR A 404 -8.24 3.03 -35.99
N ILE A 405 -7.73 1.89 -35.54
CA ILE A 405 -7.62 1.58 -34.11
C ILE A 405 -6.36 2.27 -33.60
N SER A 406 -6.52 3.22 -32.68
CA SER A 406 -5.38 3.95 -32.14
C SER A 406 -4.44 3.00 -31.39
N ARG A 407 -3.13 3.28 -31.39
CA ARG A 407 -2.16 2.53 -30.56
C ARG A 407 -2.55 2.50 -29.07
N ALA A 408 -3.34 3.46 -28.60
CA ALA A 408 -3.88 3.46 -27.24
C ALA A 408 -5.01 2.43 -27.05
N ASP A 409 -5.85 2.21 -28.05
CA ASP A 409 -6.92 1.22 -28.01
C ASP A 409 -6.36 -0.20 -28.13
N ILE A 410 -5.32 -0.41 -28.93
CA ILE A 410 -4.58 -1.69 -28.97
C ILE A 410 -3.95 -1.98 -27.59
N ARG A 411 -3.38 -0.97 -26.91
CA ARG A 411 -2.84 -1.13 -25.55
C ARG A 411 -3.93 -1.39 -24.52
N LYS A 412 -5.10 -0.75 -24.62
CA LYS A 412 -6.26 -1.03 -23.76
C LYS A 412 -6.76 -2.46 -23.95
N ASP A 413 -6.83 -2.93 -25.19
CA ASP A 413 -7.30 -4.26 -25.51
C ASP A 413 -6.29 -5.34 -25.08
N MET A 414 -4.99 -5.09 -25.26
CA MET A 414 -3.93 -5.93 -24.70
C MET A 414 -3.96 -5.98 -23.16
N ARG A 415 -4.26 -4.86 -22.49
CA ARG A 415 -4.47 -4.83 -21.03
C ARG A 415 -5.72 -5.59 -20.59
N ARG A 416 -6.82 -5.50 -21.34
CA ARG A 416 -8.05 -6.29 -21.10
C ARG A 416 -7.81 -7.79 -21.30
N LYS A 417 -7.00 -8.17 -22.29
CA LYS A 417 -6.61 -9.57 -22.53
C LYS A 417 -5.63 -10.10 -21.49
N ARG A 418 -4.71 -9.26 -20.97
CA ARG A 418 -3.70 -9.64 -19.98
C ARG A 418 -4.23 -9.69 -18.54
N ASN A 419 -5.18 -8.82 -18.19
CA ASN A 419 -5.72 -8.71 -16.82
C ASN A 419 -7.15 -9.29 -16.68
N GLY A 420 -7.67 -9.95 -17.73
CA GLY A 420 -9.08 -10.31 -17.83
C GLY A 420 -10.01 -9.10 -17.95
N PRO A 421 -11.32 -9.31 -18.19
CA PRO A 421 -12.30 -8.26 -17.99
C PRO A 421 -12.19 -7.85 -16.53
N GLY A 422 -11.66 -6.65 -16.25
CA GLY A 422 -11.55 -6.15 -14.88
C GLY A 422 -12.89 -6.26 -14.15
N ARG A 423 -12.86 -6.32 -12.81
CA ARG A 423 -14.03 -6.34 -11.90
C ARG A 423 -14.97 -5.13 -12.11
N ASN A 424 -15.63 -5.07 -13.27
CA ASN A 424 -16.65 -4.11 -13.63
C ASN A 424 -18.06 -4.74 -13.55
N GLN A 425 -18.15 -5.99 -13.08
CA GLN A 425 -19.40 -6.63 -12.71
C GLN A 425 -19.45 -6.78 -11.19
N SER A 426 -19.55 -5.65 -10.51
CA SER A 426 -20.14 -5.60 -9.18
C SER A 426 -21.35 -4.70 -9.28
N VAL A 427 -22.51 -5.23 -8.89
CA VAL A 427 -23.77 -4.50 -8.78
C VAL A 427 -23.59 -3.42 -7.71
N GLY A 428 -23.50 -2.14 -8.09
CA GLY A 428 -23.42 -1.03 -7.12
C GLY A 428 -23.02 0.31 -7.72
N GLY A 429 -23.79 1.35 -7.36
CA GLY A 429 -23.53 2.81 -7.42
C GLY A 429 -22.62 3.41 -8.52
N LYS A 430 -23.12 4.42 -9.26
CA LYS A 430 -22.22 5.32 -10.02
C LYS A 430 -21.58 6.33 -9.07
N ALA A 431 -20.24 6.43 -9.06
CA ALA A 431 -19.56 7.49 -8.32
C ALA A 431 -19.82 8.84 -9.00
N GLU A 432 -20.28 9.81 -8.23
CA GLU A 432 -20.54 11.17 -8.73
C GLU A 432 -19.25 11.85 -9.16
N LYS A 433 -19.26 12.48 -10.33
CA LYS A 433 -18.12 13.22 -10.86
C LYS A 433 -18.26 14.67 -10.41
N SER A 434 -17.31 15.18 -9.63
CA SER A 434 -17.27 16.59 -9.25
C SER A 434 -16.55 17.43 -10.32
N LYS A 435 -16.98 18.69 -10.49
CA LYS A 435 -16.29 19.70 -11.30
C LYS A 435 -15.14 20.40 -10.55
N GLY A 436 -15.06 20.21 -9.22
CA GLY A 436 -14.18 20.93 -8.32
C GLY A 436 -14.99 21.72 -7.28
N PHE A 437 -14.29 22.44 -6.40
CA PHE A 437 -14.87 23.21 -5.30
C PHE A 437 -14.42 24.68 -5.38
N ALA A 438 -15.22 25.58 -4.82
CA ALA A 438 -14.83 26.98 -4.72
C ALA A 438 -13.60 27.14 -3.81
N PRO A 439 -12.70 28.12 -4.07
CA PRO A 439 -11.63 28.46 -3.13
C PRO A 439 -12.17 28.79 -1.73
N ASN A 440 -11.37 28.53 -0.70
CA ASN A 440 -11.70 28.82 0.70
C ASN A 440 -13.00 28.16 1.22
N SER A 441 -13.42 27.03 0.65
CA SER A 441 -14.69 26.38 0.98
C SER A 441 -14.62 25.30 2.06
N PHE A 442 -13.43 25.01 2.59
CA PHE A 442 -13.23 23.98 3.62
C PHE A 442 -12.56 24.56 4.86
N ASP A 443 -13.07 24.17 6.03
CA ASP A 443 -12.46 24.47 7.33
C ASP A 443 -11.10 23.79 7.46
N ARG A 444 -11.04 22.54 6.99
CA ARG A 444 -9.86 21.69 7.09
C ARG A 444 -9.65 20.89 5.82
N VAL A 445 -8.39 20.72 5.42
CA VAL A 445 -8.02 19.90 4.27
C VAL A 445 -6.96 18.89 4.69
N LEU A 446 -7.22 17.62 4.40
CA LEU A 446 -6.26 16.53 4.48
C LEU A 446 -5.75 16.22 3.08
N LEU A 447 -4.42 16.31 2.92
CA LEU A 447 -3.71 15.84 1.75
C LEU A 447 -2.82 14.65 2.13
N ASP A 448 -3.41 13.45 2.14
CA ASP A 448 -2.68 12.19 2.21
C ASP A 448 -2.17 11.82 0.81
N ALA A 449 -1.05 12.42 0.42
CA ALA A 449 -0.67 12.44 -0.98
C ALA A 449 -0.18 11.07 -1.47
N PRO A 450 -0.50 10.68 -2.72
CA PRO A 450 0.15 9.53 -3.34
C PRO A 450 1.66 9.77 -3.41
N CYS A 451 2.42 8.81 -2.92
CA CYS A 451 3.87 8.89 -2.76
C CYS A 451 4.57 7.61 -3.26
N SER A 452 5.90 7.64 -3.27
CA SER A 452 6.75 6.47 -3.57
C SER A 452 6.60 5.29 -2.59
N ALA A 453 5.88 5.50 -1.48
CA ALA A 453 5.53 4.50 -0.49
C ALA A 453 6.75 3.75 0.11
N LEU A 454 7.94 4.37 0.10
CA LEU A 454 9.20 3.76 0.55
C LEU A 454 9.19 3.34 2.03
N GLY A 455 8.26 3.86 2.82
CA GLY A 455 8.12 3.57 4.24
C GLY A 455 7.25 2.36 4.58
N LEU A 456 6.53 1.78 3.61
CA LEU A 456 5.64 0.65 3.90
C LEU A 456 6.41 -0.58 4.39
N ARG A 457 5.78 -1.34 5.30
CA ARG A 457 6.33 -2.55 5.92
C ARG A 457 5.31 -3.70 5.92
N PRO A 458 5.76 -4.96 5.74
CA PRO A 458 7.09 -5.34 5.26
C PRO A 458 7.26 -4.96 3.78
N ARG A 459 8.51 -4.78 3.36
CA ARG A 459 8.91 -4.50 1.99
C ARG A 459 10.00 -5.47 1.60
N LEU A 460 9.77 -6.24 0.53
CA LEU A 460 10.74 -7.23 0.03
C LEU A 460 11.46 -6.77 -1.24
N PHE A 461 11.10 -5.60 -1.77
CA PHE A 461 11.66 -5.05 -3.00
C PHE A 461 11.68 -3.52 -2.98
N ALA A 462 12.79 -2.93 -3.45
CA ALA A 462 12.98 -1.48 -3.51
C ALA A 462 13.72 -0.99 -4.77
N GLY A 463 13.92 -1.86 -5.77
CA GLY A 463 14.74 -1.54 -6.94
C GLY A 463 14.06 -0.69 -8.01
N GLU A 464 12.72 -0.60 -8.02
CA GLU A 464 11.95 0.08 -9.07
C GLU A 464 12.08 1.60 -9.04
N GLU A 465 12.27 2.20 -7.87
CA GLU A 465 12.33 3.65 -7.74
C GLU A 465 13.70 4.19 -8.19
N THR A 466 13.66 5.24 -8.99
CA THR A 466 14.83 6.03 -9.42
C THR A 466 14.76 7.42 -8.83
N VAL A 467 15.89 8.14 -8.79
CA VAL A 467 15.91 9.55 -8.35
C VAL A 467 14.93 10.41 -9.17
N GLU A 468 14.84 10.16 -10.48
CA GLU A 468 13.87 10.85 -11.35
C GLU A 468 12.42 10.56 -10.94
N SER A 469 12.08 9.28 -10.67
CA SER A 469 10.75 8.90 -10.18
C SER A 469 10.42 9.59 -8.86
N LEU A 470 11.35 9.60 -7.91
CA LEU A 470 11.17 10.26 -6.61
C LEU A 470 10.91 11.77 -6.75
N ARG A 471 11.66 12.45 -7.60
CA ARG A 471 11.45 13.88 -7.92
C ARG A 471 10.10 14.12 -8.61
N LYS A 472 9.67 13.22 -9.48
CA LYS A 472 8.37 13.31 -10.15
C LYS A 472 7.21 13.20 -9.15
N HIS A 473 7.31 12.31 -8.16
CA HIS A 473 6.34 12.22 -7.06
C HIS A 473 6.29 13.54 -6.28
N ALA A 474 7.44 14.07 -5.86
CA ALA A 474 7.50 15.35 -5.15
C ALA A 474 6.88 16.50 -5.97
N LYS A 475 7.19 16.60 -7.27
CA LYS A 475 6.59 17.62 -8.16
C LYS A 475 5.08 17.47 -8.28
N TYR A 476 4.58 16.24 -8.34
CA TYR A 476 3.14 15.96 -8.40
C TYR A 476 2.45 16.34 -7.08
N GLN A 477 3.09 16.05 -5.94
CA GLN A 477 2.61 16.42 -4.60
C GLN A 477 2.53 17.92 -4.40
N ARG A 478 3.54 18.69 -4.83
CA ARG A 478 3.51 20.17 -4.79
C ARG A 478 2.27 20.72 -5.50
N LYS A 479 1.96 20.23 -6.70
CA LYS A 479 0.76 20.66 -7.43
C LYS A 479 -0.56 20.33 -6.72
N MET A 480 -0.65 19.18 -6.04
CA MET A 480 -1.82 18.87 -5.21
C MET A 480 -1.87 19.74 -3.96
N PHE A 481 -0.72 20.06 -3.37
CA PHE A 481 -0.60 20.98 -2.25
C PHE A 481 -1.10 22.37 -2.63
N ASP A 482 -0.75 22.87 -3.82
CA ASP A 482 -1.24 24.17 -4.33
C ASP A 482 -2.77 24.23 -4.43
N GLN A 483 -3.40 23.11 -4.79
CA GLN A 483 -4.86 23.00 -4.80
C GLN A 483 -5.43 22.96 -3.37
N ALA A 484 -4.79 22.21 -2.46
CA ALA A 484 -5.19 22.15 -1.06
C ALA A 484 -5.17 23.54 -0.39
N VAL A 485 -4.11 24.32 -0.64
CA VAL A 485 -3.94 25.68 -0.12
C VAL A 485 -5.02 26.63 -0.63
N GLN A 486 -5.49 26.48 -1.87
CA GLN A 486 -6.59 27.28 -2.41
C GLN A 486 -7.94 26.93 -1.79
N LEU A 487 -8.15 25.67 -1.41
CA LEU A 487 -9.44 25.15 -0.93
C LEU A 487 -9.66 25.39 0.57
N VAL A 488 -8.60 25.36 1.39
CA VAL A 488 -8.69 25.66 2.82
C VAL A 488 -8.95 27.14 3.06
N ARG A 489 -9.89 27.49 3.93
CA ARG A 489 -10.20 28.89 4.26
C ARG A 489 -9.08 29.57 5.08
N PRO A 490 -8.98 30.91 5.08
CA PRO A 490 -8.22 31.63 6.09
C PRO A 490 -8.68 31.25 7.50
N GLY A 491 -7.73 31.05 8.42
CA GLY A 491 -7.94 30.48 9.75
C GLY A 491 -8.10 28.96 9.79
N GLY A 492 -8.14 28.29 8.63
CA GLY A 492 -8.30 26.84 8.53
C GLY A 492 -7.00 26.05 8.75
N VAL A 493 -7.14 24.72 8.73
CA VAL A 493 -6.03 23.77 8.96
C VAL A 493 -5.77 22.94 7.71
N LEU A 494 -4.50 22.81 7.33
CA LEU A 494 -4.06 21.90 6.28
C LEU A 494 -3.10 20.86 6.87
N VAL A 495 -3.40 19.58 6.71
CA VAL A 495 -2.47 18.50 7.05
C VAL A 495 -2.00 17.79 5.80
N TYR A 496 -0.69 17.68 5.68
CA TYR A 496 -0.01 16.91 4.65
C TYR A 496 0.59 15.63 5.26
N SER A 497 0.36 14.50 4.61
CA SER A 497 0.97 13.23 5.04
C SER A 497 1.40 12.34 3.89
N THR A 498 2.40 11.50 4.14
CA THR A 498 2.85 10.46 3.21
C THR A 498 3.29 9.21 3.97
N CYS A 499 3.25 8.05 3.28
CA CYS A 499 3.85 6.80 3.77
C CYS A 499 5.24 6.52 3.15
N THR A 500 6.02 7.58 2.88
CA THR A 500 7.38 7.47 2.34
C THR A 500 8.43 7.98 3.33
N ILE A 501 9.64 7.45 3.20
CA ILE A 501 10.82 7.96 3.89
C ILE A 501 11.57 9.01 3.07
N ASN A 502 11.22 9.24 1.80
CA ASN A 502 11.92 10.16 0.93
C ASN A 502 11.81 11.63 1.42
N PRO A 503 12.91 12.34 1.74
CA PRO A 503 12.83 13.73 2.16
C PRO A 503 12.38 14.70 1.05
N GLY A 504 12.61 14.37 -0.22
CA GLY A 504 12.13 15.16 -1.35
C GLY A 504 10.60 15.24 -1.45
N GLU A 505 9.91 14.21 -0.97
CA GLU A 505 8.43 14.16 -0.89
C GLU A 505 7.89 14.67 0.45
N ASN A 506 8.77 14.91 1.43
CA ASN A 506 8.39 15.23 2.80
C ASN A 506 8.89 16.64 3.13
N GLU A 507 10.08 16.74 3.72
CA GLU A 507 10.68 18.00 4.16
C GLU A 507 10.84 19.02 3.04
N ALA A 508 11.17 18.59 1.81
CA ALA A 508 11.27 19.50 0.67
C ALA A 508 9.92 20.05 0.20
N VAL A 509 8.83 19.30 0.38
CA VAL A 509 7.47 19.80 0.09
C VAL A 509 7.05 20.81 1.16
N VAL A 510 7.41 20.57 2.42
CA VAL A 510 7.19 21.55 3.51
C VAL A 510 7.98 22.84 3.26
N ARG A 511 9.26 22.72 2.89
CA ARG A 511 10.10 23.88 2.54
C ARG A 511 9.48 24.69 1.39
N TYR A 512 9.08 24.01 0.32
CA TYR A 512 8.36 24.61 -0.80
C TYR A 512 7.10 25.37 -0.35
N ALA A 513 6.27 24.77 0.50
CA ALA A 513 5.06 25.39 1.00
C ALA A 513 5.35 26.69 1.79
N LEU A 514 6.32 26.65 2.69
CA LEU A 514 6.70 27.81 3.52
C LEU A 514 7.40 28.92 2.73
N ASP A 515 8.09 28.58 1.64
CA ASP A 515 8.69 29.59 0.75
C ASP A 515 7.67 30.22 -0.17
N THR A 516 6.71 29.43 -0.66
CA THR A 516 5.71 29.87 -1.65
C THR A 516 4.58 30.65 -0.99
N TYR A 517 4.08 30.20 0.16
CA TYR A 517 2.88 30.75 0.80
C TYR A 517 3.23 31.38 2.14
N LYS A 518 3.41 32.71 2.17
CA LYS A 518 3.84 33.42 3.39
C LYS A 518 2.79 33.43 4.51
N PHE A 519 1.53 33.22 4.15
CA PHE A 519 0.44 33.07 5.09
C PHE A 519 0.36 31.65 5.71
N LEU A 520 1.16 30.68 5.27
CA LEU A 520 1.23 29.37 5.91
C LEU A 520 2.29 29.35 7.00
N SER A 521 1.94 28.80 8.15
CA SER A 521 2.87 28.52 9.24
C SER A 521 2.76 27.07 9.68
N LEU A 522 3.90 26.45 10.01
CA LEU A 522 3.91 25.14 10.66
C LEU A 522 3.34 25.25 12.08
N ALA A 523 2.56 24.26 12.48
CA ALA A 523 2.00 24.20 13.82
C ALA A 523 2.33 22.88 14.53
N SER A 524 2.33 22.95 15.85
CA SER A 524 2.48 21.77 16.71
C SER A 524 1.32 20.80 16.48
N GLN A 525 1.63 19.51 16.66
CA GLN A 525 0.71 18.42 16.42
C GLN A 525 0.47 17.67 17.74
N ASN A 526 -0.79 17.34 18.01
CA ASN A 526 -1.18 16.56 19.16
C ASN A 526 -1.93 15.30 18.68
N PRO A 527 -1.55 14.08 19.11
CA PRO A 527 -0.37 13.77 19.92
C PRO A 527 0.95 13.85 19.11
N ARG A 528 2.04 14.12 19.82
CA ARG A 528 3.41 14.04 19.28
C ARG A 528 4.01 12.67 19.61
N ILE A 529 4.03 11.78 18.63
CA ILE A 529 4.53 10.40 18.75
C ILE A 529 5.75 10.19 17.87
N GLY A 530 5.73 10.71 16.64
CA GLY A 530 6.85 10.61 15.70
C GLY A 530 8.05 11.46 16.12
N GLY A 531 9.22 11.11 15.61
CA GLY A 531 10.44 11.89 15.78
C GLY A 531 10.44 13.18 14.94
N PRO A 532 11.50 14.00 15.05
CA PRO A 532 11.65 15.23 14.28
C PRO A 532 11.87 14.94 12.79
N GLY A 533 11.62 15.96 11.96
CA GLY A 533 11.96 15.95 10.54
C GLY A 533 13.45 16.08 10.26
N LEU A 534 13.83 15.97 8.98
CA LEU A 534 15.21 16.18 8.51
C LEU A 534 15.49 17.66 8.21
N VAL A 535 16.64 18.14 8.70
CA VAL A 535 17.15 19.50 8.47
C VAL A 535 18.28 19.46 7.44
N GLY A 536 18.35 20.48 6.59
CA GLY A 536 19.49 20.66 5.68
C GLY A 536 19.10 20.71 4.22
N ARG A 537 19.97 20.17 3.36
CA ARG A 537 19.80 20.16 1.91
C ARG A 537 20.59 19.02 1.28
N PHE A 538 20.22 18.68 0.05
CA PHE A 538 20.97 17.75 -0.79
C PHE A 538 21.21 18.36 -2.17
N GLU A 539 22.45 18.34 -2.63
CA GLU A 539 22.83 18.77 -3.98
C GLU A 539 23.01 17.54 -4.85
N PHE A 540 22.23 17.48 -5.93
CA PHE A 540 22.29 16.37 -6.86
C PHE A 540 23.38 16.60 -7.93
N PRO A 541 23.85 15.53 -8.59
CA PRO A 541 24.91 15.64 -9.61
C PRO A 541 24.56 16.55 -10.81
N ASP A 542 23.27 16.79 -11.04
CA ASP A 542 22.78 17.69 -12.10
C ASP A 542 22.71 19.17 -11.68
N GLY A 543 23.22 19.51 -10.50
CA GLY A 543 23.23 20.86 -9.93
C GLY A 543 21.90 21.29 -9.30
N TYR A 544 20.88 20.44 -9.31
CA TYR A 544 19.64 20.71 -8.58
C TYR A 544 19.88 20.60 -7.08
N THR A 545 19.57 21.67 -6.33
CA THR A 545 19.59 21.66 -4.87
C THR A 545 18.19 21.46 -4.33
N GLU A 546 18.04 20.45 -3.48
CA GLU A 546 16.83 20.20 -2.71
C GLU A 546 17.04 20.69 -1.28
N GLU A 547 16.28 21.71 -0.87
CA GLU A 547 16.28 22.22 0.51
C GLU A 547 15.20 21.53 1.34
N TRP A 548 15.52 21.24 2.60
CA TRP A 548 14.64 20.62 3.59
C TRP A 548 14.27 21.63 4.68
N LEU A 549 14.02 21.15 5.90
CA LEU A 549 13.66 22.02 7.02
C LEU A 549 14.86 22.85 7.49
N ARG A 550 14.56 24.00 8.09
CA ARG A 550 15.52 24.84 8.83
C ARG A 550 15.50 24.47 10.31
N PRO A 551 16.59 24.71 11.07
CA PRO A 551 16.63 24.44 12.50
C PRO A 551 15.43 25.04 13.26
N GLY A 552 14.83 24.24 14.16
CA GLY A 552 13.61 24.54 14.89
C GLY A 552 12.31 24.14 14.17
N GLN A 553 12.33 23.92 12.85
CA GLN A 553 11.13 23.50 12.10
C GLN A 553 10.93 21.98 12.12
N GLU A 554 12.01 21.22 12.29
CA GLU A 554 12.00 19.76 12.45
C GLU A 554 11.14 19.30 13.62
N GLU A 555 10.99 20.14 14.63
CA GLU A 555 10.15 19.86 15.80
C GLU A 555 8.66 20.17 15.59
N LEU A 556 8.25 20.69 14.44
CA LEU A 556 6.84 20.94 14.15
C LEU A 556 6.23 19.90 13.20
N VAL A 557 7.06 19.03 12.63
CA VAL A 557 6.64 17.88 11.83
C VAL A 557 6.81 16.59 12.62
N GLN A 558 6.21 15.51 12.12
CA GLN A 558 6.37 14.17 12.69
C GLN A 558 6.86 13.22 11.63
N ARG A 559 8.03 12.63 11.86
CA ARG A 559 8.57 11.54 11.06
C ARG A 559 8.56 10.25 11.86
N PHE A 560 7.93 9.22 11.31
CA PHE A 560 7.96 7.88 11.87
C PHE A 560 9.07 7.11 11.19
N ASP A 561 10.08 6.74 11.97
CA ASP A 561 11.23 5.99 11.52
C ASP A 561 10.97 4.48 11.70
N PRO A 562 11.02 3.68 10.63
CA PRO A 562 10.90 2.21 10.68
C PRO A 562 11.83 1.53 11.67
N SER A 563 13.02 2.09 11.87
CA SER A 563 14.06 1.54 12.75
C SER A 563 13.93 1.99 14.21
N SER A 564 12.97 2.86 14.51
CA SER A 564 12.71 3.32 15.88
C SER A 564 12.05 2.23 16.74
N PRO A 565 12.13 2.33 18.08
CA PRO A 565 11.46 1.42 19.00
C PRO A 565 9.93 1.41 18.88
N LEU A 566 9.32 2.41 18.25
CA LEU A 566 7.87 2.46 17.98
C LEU A 566 7.42 1.37 16.99
N ASP A 567 8.38 0.84 16.22
CA ASP A 567 8.17 -0.27 15.29
C ASP A 567 7.00 -0.05 14.33
N THR A 568 6.89 1.16 13.79
CA THR A 568 5.86 1.57 12.82
C THR A 568 6.36 1.50 11.39
N ILE A 569 5.48 1.74 10.41
CA ILE A 569 5.89 2.07 9.04
C ILE A 569 6.63 3.42 8.99
N GLY A 570 7.39 3.62 7.92
CA GLY A 570 7.92 4.94 7.57
C GLY A 570 6.80 5.86 7.16
N PHE A 571 6.68 7.01 7.83
CA PHE A 571 5.57 7.93 7.64
C PHE A 571 5.97 9.37 7.95
N PHE A 572 5.26 10.32 7.38
CA PHE A 572 5.50 11.75 7.60
C PHE A 572 4.19 12.52 7.75
N ILE A 573 4.17 13.49 8.67
CA ILE A 573 3.01 14.36 8.93
C ILE A 573 3.50 15.81 9.13
N ALA A 574 2.92 16.73 8.39
CA ALA A 574 3.09 18.17 8.59
C ALA A 574 1.73 18.85 8.72
N LYS A 575 1.57 19.70 9.74
CA LYS A 575 0.37 20.50 9.99
C LYS A 575 0.68 21.96 9.72
N PHE A 576 -0.22 22.63 9.00
CA PHE A 576 -0.15 24.04 8.69
C PHE A 576 -1.41 24.76 9.17
N ILE A 577 -1.21 25.98 9.69
CA ILE A 577 -2.29 26.95 9.92
C ILE A 577 -2.26 27.96 8.79
N VAL A 578 -3.45 28.30 8.29
CA VAL A 578 -3.61 29.23 7.17
C VAL A 578 -3.97 30.61 7.70
N GLY A 579 -3.08 31.59 7.52
CA GLY A 579 -3.33 32.99 7.86
C GLY A 579 -4.25 33.72 6.87
N SER A 580 -4.33 35.06 6.99
CA SER A 580 -5.02 35.88 5.98
C SER A 580 -4.29 35.79 4.64
N LYS A 581 -5.04 35.59 3.55
CA LYS A 581 -4.51 35.45 2.19
C LYS A 581 -4.36 36.79 1.45
N GLU A 582 -4.66 37.91 2.11
CA GLU A 582 -4.67 39.25 1.51
C GLU A 582 -3.26 39.75 1.12
N ALA A 583 -2.20 39.20 1.73
CA ALA A 583 -0.82 39.62 1.47
C ALA A 583 -0.25 39.19 0.10
N ASP A 584 -0.82 38.17 -0.57
CA ASP A 584 -0.27 37.64 -1.82
C ASP A 584 -0.93 38.25 -3.08
N LEU A 585 -2.04 39.00 -2.93
CA LEU A 585 -2.71 39.67 -4.06
C LEU A 585 -1.95 40.91 -4.54
N GLU A 586 -1.21 41.59 -3.68
CA GLU A 586 -0.45 42.80 -4.05
C GLU A 586 0.82 42.50 -4.87
N GLN A 587 1.38 41.28 -4.81
CA GLN A 587 2.60 40.91 -5.56
C GLN A 587 2.34 40.29 -6.93
N SER A 588 1.08 40.03 -7.28
CA SER A 588 0.70 39.55 -8.63
C SER A 588 0.27 40.67 -9.59
N ALA A 589 0.25 41.92 -9.11
CA ALA A 589 -0.16 43.10 -9.86
C ALA A 589 0.99 44.09 -10.15
N THR A 590 2.24 43.68 -9.91
CA THR A 590 3.48 44.41 -10.26
C THR A 590 4.42 43.50 -11.01
#